data_AF-A0A4Y1Z9Z7-F1
#
_entry.id   AF-A0A4Y1Z9Z7-F1
#
_cell.length_a   1.000
_cell.length_b   1.000
_cell.length_c   1.000
_cell.angle_alpha   90.00
_cell.angle_beta   90.00
_cell.angle_gamma   90.00
#
_symmetry.space_group_name_H-M   'P 1'
#
loop_
_entity.id
_entity.type
_entity.pdbx_description
1 polymer ?
#
loop_
_entity_poly.entity_id
_entity_poly.type
_entity_poly.pdbx_seq_one_letter_code
_entity_poly.pdbx_strand_id
1 'polypeptide(L)'
;MAFIAKFDCLMQQILVWTFYHAVHRLFSESWAHQPIRAAAVTLSDLQKSTETFQLDLFARIEEKAKLSAAVDRIHCKYGRTALFRGASLLPASQLRVRAGKIGGHFK
;
A
#
# COMPACT_ATOMS: atom_id res chain seq x y z
N MET A 1 -32.34 10.77 9.40
CA MET A 1 -31.12 10.44 10.19
C MET A 1 -30.89 8.95 10.45
N ALA A 2 -31.73 8.01 9.97
CA ALA A 2 -31.50 6.56 10.13
C ALA A 2 -30.67 5.90 9.01
N PHE A 3 -30.48 6.59 7.87
CA PHE A 3 -29.81 6.04 6.69
C PHE A 3 -28.28 6.12 6.76
N ILE A 4 -27.73 7.12 7.45
CA ILE A 4 -26.28 7.36 7.58
C ILE A 4 -25.65 6.32 8.53
N ALA A 5 -26.29 6.02 9.67
CA ALA A 5 -25.78 5.05 10.65
C ALA A 5 -25.73 3.59 10.12
N LYS A 6 -26.55 3.24 9.13
CA LYS A 6 -26.56 1.89 8.53
C LYS A 6 -25.44 1.71 7.50
N PHE A 7 -24.97 2.80 6.89
CA PHE A 7 -23.82 2.81 5.98
C PHE A 7 -22.48 2.65 6.74
N ASP A 8 -22.35 3.25 7.93
CA ASP A 8 -21.17 3.09 8.79
C ASP A 8 -20.95 1.62 9.22
N CYS A 9 -22.03 0.91 9.57
CA CYS A 9 -21.98 -0.51 9.97
C CYS A 9 -21.59 -1.46 8.81
N LEU A 10 -22.08 -1.19 7.60
CA LEU A 10 -21.73 -1.95 6.39
C LEU A 10 -20.27 -1.73 5.98
N MET A 11 -19.76 -0.51 6.10
CA MET A 11 -18.35 -0.18 5.83
C MET A 11 -17.41 -0.81 6.86
N GLN A 12 -17.81 -0.89 8.14
CA GLN A 12 -17.06 -1.60 9.18
C GLN A 12 -16.94 -3.11 8.89
N GLN A 13 -17.95 -3.75 8.29
CA GLN A 13 -17.91 -5.18 8.00
C GLN A 13 -16.97 -5.52 6.82
N ILE A 14 -16.92 -4.69 5.78
CA ILE A 14 -16.04 -4.91 4.61
C ILE A 14 -14.56 -4.75 4.98
N LEU A 15 -14.22 -3.77 5.81
CA LEU A 15 -12.85 -3.48 6.21
C LEU A 15 -12.29 -4.58 7.13
N VAL A 16 -13.10 -5.10 8.05
CA VAL A 16 -12.73 -6.25 8.89
C VAL A 16 -12.52 -7.51 8.05
N TRP A 17 -13.38 -7.77 7.06
CA TRP A 17 -13.30 -8.96 6.23
C TRP A 17 -12.02 -8.99 5.37
N THR A 18 -11.71 -7.87 4.72
CA THR A 18 -10.48 -7.73 3.92
C THR A 18 -9.22 -7.85 4.78
N PHE A 19 -9.22 -7.25 5.98
CA PHE A 19 -8.11 -7.37 6.92
C PHE A 19 -7.93 -8.81 7.43
N TYR A 20 -9.02 -9.47 7.84
CA TYR A 20 -8.99 -10.86 8.28
C TYR A 20 -8.39 -11.77 7.21
N HIS A 21 -8.79 -11.62 5.95
CA HIS A 21 -8.24 -12.41 4.85
C HIS A 21 -6.75 -12.14 4.61
N ALA A 22 -6.30 -10.88 4.69
CA ALA A 22 -4.89 -10.54 4.55
C ALA A 22 -4.04 -11.16 5.68
N VAL A 23 -4.51 -11.05 6.92
CA VAL A 23 -3.84 -11.63 8.09
C VAL A 23 -3.81 -13.15 8.00
N HIS A 24 -4.93 -13.78 7.66
CA HIS A 24 -5.01 -15.23 7.51
C HIS A 24 -4.06 -15.74 6.42
N ARG A 25 -3.94 -15.00 5.31
CA ARG A 25 -2.99 -15.33 4.25
C ARG A 25 -1.54 -15.24 4.74
N LEU A 26 -1.15 -14.12 5.33
CA LEU A 26 0.20 -13.95 5.88
C LEU A 26 0.53 -15.03 6.91
N PHE A 27 -0.44 -15.35 7.76
CA PHE A 27 -0.34 -16.44 8.72
C PHE A 27 -0.10 -17.79 8.02
N SER A 28 -0.91 -18.14 7.02
CA SER A 28 -0.74 -19.40 6.28
C SER A 28 0.59 -19.52 5.55
N GLU A 29 1.15 -18.41 5.06
CA GLU A 29 2.44 -18.39 4.35
C GLU A 29 3.64 -18.46 5.28
N SER A 30 3.52 -17.93 6.52
CA SER A 30 4.63 -17.83 7.47
C SER A 30 4.64 -18.92 8.55
N TRP A 31 3.54 -19.66 8.69
CA TRP A 31 3.35 -20.61 9.78
C TRP A 31 3.94 -21.99 9.49
N ALA A 32 4.87 -22.43 10.33
CA ALA A 32 5.58 -23.71 10.19
C ALA A 32 4.92 -24.90 10.94
N HIS A 33 3.61 -24.87 11.17
CA HIS A 33 2.85 -25.94 11.87
C HIS A 33 3.29 -26.26 13.31
N GLN A 34 3.87 -25.29 14.02
CA GLN A 34 4.24 -25.45 15.42
C GLN A 34 3.03 -25.24 16.35
N PRO A 35 3.13 -25.18 17.68
CA PRO A 35 2.04 -24.68 18.52
C PRO A 35 2.13 -23.16 18.74
N ILE A 36 1.03 -22.42 18.60
CA ILE A 36 0.96 -20.96 18.86
C ILE A 36 0.38 -20.70 20.22
N ARG A 37 1.10 -19.94 21.04
CA ARG A 37 0.60 -19.44 22.33
C ARG A 37 -0.11 -18.09 22.22
N ALA A 38 0.31 -17.23 21.29
CA ALA A 38 -0.34 -15.96 20.96
C ALA A 38 0.09 -15.47 19.56
N ALA A 39 -0.82 -14.83 18.84
CA ALA A 39 -0.54 -14.08 17.62
C ALA A 39 -1.30 -12.76 17.68
N ALA A 40 -0.63 -11.65 17.39
CA ALA A 40 -1.23 -10.32 17.38
C ALA A 40 -0.81 -9.59 16.10
N VAL A 41 -1.77 -8.89 15.49
CA VAL A 41 -1.52 -8.02 14.35
C VAL A 41 -1.88 -6.60 14.76
N THR A 42 -0.91 -5.71 14.65
CA THR A 42 -1.08 -4.29 14.98
C THR A 42 -1.04 -3.49 13.69
N LEU A 43 -1.98 -2.58 13.53
CA LEU A 43 -1.98 -1.57 12.49
C LEU A 43 -1.54 -0.25 13.11
N SER A 44 -0.57 0.42 12.50
CA SER A 44 -0.16 1.79 12.85
C SER A 44 -0.57 2.76 11.73
N ASP A 45 -0.67 4.04 12.07
CA ASP A 45 -0.80 5.15 11.11
C ASP A 45 -2.02 5.08 10.18
N LEU A 46 -3.12 4.48 10.64
CA LEU A 46 -4.42 4.50 9.96
C LEU A 46 -4.90 5.94 9.81
N GLN A 47 -4.90 6.44 8.57
CA GLN A 47 -5.37 7.77 8.24
C GLN A 47 -6.60 7.69 7.35
N LYS A 48 -7.60 8.55 7.61
CA LYS A 48 -8.76 8.67 6.73
C LYS A 48 -8.29 9.21 5.38
N SER A 49 -8.63 8.49 4.31
CA SER A 49 -8.25 8.81 2.94
C SER A 49 -8.69 10.20 2.46
N THR A 50 -9.68 10.83 3.11
CA THR A 50 -10.38 12.01 2.59
C THR A 50 -10.16 13.28 3.42
N GLU A 51 -9.65 13.19 4.65
CA GLU A 51 -9.79 14.27 5.64
C GLU A 51 -8.47 14.78 6.23
N THR A 52 -7.32 14.23 5.85
CA THR A 52 -6.03 14.53 6.51
C THR A 52 -4.96 14.95 5.51
N PHE A 53 -5.24 16.00 4.74
CA PHE A 53 -4.21 16.66 3.94
C PHE A 53 -3.93 18.04 4.52
N GLN A 54 -2.66 18.33 4.75
CA GLN A 54 -2.24 19.70 5.01
C GLN A 54 -2.51 20.52 3.75
N LEU A 55 -3.38 21.52 3.86
CA LEU A 55 -3.67 22.44 2.77
C LEU A 55 -2.42 23.30 2.52
N ASP A 56 -1.92 23.22 1.30
CA ASP A 56 -0.87 24.10 0.79
C ASP A 56 -1.46 24.83 -0.42
N LEU A 57 -1.41 26.16 -0.37
CA LEU A 57 -1.98 27.06 -1.38
C LEU A 57 -1.41 26.80 -2.78
N PHE A 58 -0.19 26.28 -2.86
CA PHE A 58 0.49 25.96 -4.12
C PHE A 58 0.57 24.46 -4.39
N ALA A 59 0.06 23.61 -3.49
CA ALA A 59 0.09 22.17 -3.71
C ALA A 59 -1.06 21.71 -4.60
N ARG A 60 -0.69 21.08 -5.70
CA ARG A 60 -1.62 20.33 -6.57
C ARG A 60 -1.83 18.91 -6.01
N ILE A 61 -2.39 18.81 -4.81
CA ILE A 61 -2.51 17.55 -4.04
C ILE A 61 -3.28 16.49 -4.83
N GLU A 62 -4.41 16.86 -5.42
CA GLU A 62 -5.26 15.94 -6.18
C GLU A 62 -4.54 15.38 -7.43
N GLU A 63 -3.78 16.21 -8.12
CA GLU A 63 -3.01 15.78 -9.28
C GLU A 63 -1.85 14.86 -8.90
N LYS A 64 -1.16 15.16 -7.80
CA LYS A 64 -0.12 14.28 -7.26
C LYS A 64 -0.70 12.91 -6.87
N ALA A 65 -1.91 12.88 -6.28
CA ALA A 65 -2.60 11.65 -5.96
C ALA A 65 -2.98 10.86 -7.22
N LYS A 66 -3.56 11.51 -8.23
CA LYS A 66 -3.89 10.90 -9.53
C LYS A 66 -2.65 10.35 -10.25
N LEU A 67 -1.55 11.11 -10.24
CA LEU A 67 -0.27 10.67 -10.79
C LEU A 67 0.26 9.45 -10.05
N SER A 68 0.25 9.46 -8.71
CA SER A 68 0.72 8.33 -7.90
C SER A 68 -0.09 7.07 -8.18
N ALA A 69 -1.42 7.17 -8.22
CA ALA A 69 -2.29 6.05 -8.57
C ALA A 69 -2.03 5.50 -9.98
N ALA A 70 -1.73 6.36 -10.96
CA ALA A 70 -1.36 5.94 -12.30
C ALA A 70 -0.01 5.19 -12.32
N VAL A 71 0.99 5.68 -11.57
CA VAL A 71 2.29 5.02 -11.41
C VAL A 71 2.13 3.65 -10.75
N ASP A 72 1.36 3.56 -9.67
CA ASP A 72 1.09 2.31 -8.98
C ASP A 72 0.43 1.29 -9.89
N ARG A 73 -0.53 1.72 -10.72
CA ARG A 73 -1.18 0.84 -11.71
C ARG A 73 -0.19 0.28 -12.74
N ILE A 74 0.79 1.07 -13.16
CA ILE A 74 1.86 0.63 -14.06
C ILE A 74 2.76 -0.39 -13.34
N HIS A 75 3.18 -0.11 -12.11
CA HIS A 75 4.01 -1.03 -11.32
C HIS A 75 3.32 -2.35 -11.00
N CYS A 76 2.01 -2.34 -10.69
CA CYS A 76 1.23 -3.55 -10.48
C CYS A 76 1.18 -4.44 -11.73
N LYS A 77 1.14 -3.84 -12.93
CA LYS A 77 1.03 -4.59 -14.18
C LYS A 77 2.39 -5.06 -14.72
N TYR A 78 3.42 -4.23 -14.63
CA TYR A 78 4.71 -4.44 -15.31
C TYR A 78 5.90 -4.62 -14.35
N GLY A 79 5.66 -4.55 -13.04
CA GLY A 79 6.69 -4.64 -12.01
C GLY A 79 7.29 -3.29 -11.63
N ARG A 80 8.03 -3.29 -10.51
CA ARG A 80 8.63 -2.09 -9.90
C ARG A 80 9.72 -1.43 -10.76
N THR A 81 10.24 -2.14 -11.74
CA THR A 81 11.27 -1.64 -12.67
C THR A 81 10.70 -1.03 -13.95
N ALA A 82 9.38 -0.98 -14.10
CA ALA A 82 8.72 -0.48 -15.32
C ALA A 82 8.79 1.05 -15.47
N LEU A 83 8.89 1.78 -14.36
CA LEU A 83 8.92 3.24 -14.35
C LEU A 83 9.85 3.74 -13.26
N PHE A 84 10.68 4.73 -13.59
CA PHE A 84 11.58 5.40 -12.66
C PHE A 84 11.46 6.92 -12.78
N ARG A 85 11.81 7.62 -11.70
CA ARG A 85 12.01 9.08 -11.76
C ARG A 85 13.23 9.37 -12.63
N GLY A 86 13.17 10.41 -13.47
CA GLY A 86 14.26 10.76 -14.40
C GLY A 86 15.60 10.97 -13.71
N ALA A 87 15.61 11.60 -12.53
CA ALA A 87 16.82 11.75 -11.70
C ALA A 87 17.47 10.42 -11.31
N SER A 88 16.69 9.35 -11.22
CA SER A 88 17.18 8.01 -10.89
C SER A 88 17.77 7.27 -12.10
N LEU A 89 17.67 7.81 -13.31
CA LEU A 89 18.27 7.27 -14.53
C LEU A 89 19.64 7.89 -14.86
N LEU A 90 20.06 8.90 -14.09
CA LEU A 90 21.37 9.53 -14.26
C LEU A 90 22.51 8.50 -14.08
N PRO A 91 23.66 8.66 -14.77
CA PRO A 91 24.77 7.71 -14.68
C PRO A 91 25.29 7.46 -13.25
N ALA A 92 25.24 8.48 -12.39
CA ALA A 92 25.65 8.39 -10.98
C ALA A 92 24.64 7.64 -10.09
N SER A 93 23.47 7.24 -10.62
CA SER A 93 22.43 6.54 -9.86
C SER A 93 22.76 5.07 -9.65
N GLN A 94 22.50 4.58 -8.43
CA GLN A 94 22.62 3.15 -8.07
C GLN A 94 21.39 2.33 -8.46
N LEU A 95 20.39 2.94 -9.11
CA LEU A 95 19.08 2.32 -9.34
C LEU A 95 19.17 1.02 -10.15
N ARG A 96 19.97 0.98 -11.22
CA ARG A 96 20.17 -0.25 -12.03
C ARG A 96 20.82 -1.37 -11.21
N VAL A 97 21.79 -1.02 -10.36
CA VAL A 97 22.47 -1.97 -9.47
C VAL A 97 21.50 -2.50 -8.40
N ARG A 98 20.60 -1.65 -7.87
CA ARG A 98 19.61 -2.03 -6.86
C ARG A 98 18.45 -2.85 -7.42
N ALA A 99 17.99 -2.56 -8.64
CA ALA A 99 17.01 -3.39 -9.34
C ALA A 99 17.51 -4.85 -9.50
N GLY A 100 18.82 -5.04 -9.60
CA GLY A 100 19.48 -6.34 -9.66
C GLY A 100 19.72 -7.06 -8.32
N LYS A 101 19.21 -6.56 -7.18
CA LYS A 101 19.44 -7.17 -5.86
C LYS A 101 18.14 -7.71 -5.24
N ILE A 102 18.28 -8.56 -4.22
CA ILE A 102 17.15 -9.07 -3.43
C ILE A 102 16.40 -7.86 -2.83
N GLY A 103 15.09 -7.77 -3.12
CA GLY A 103 14.24 -6.60 -2.79
C GLY A 103 14.08 -5.56 -3.92
N GLY A 104 14.76 -5.73 -5.07
CA GLY A 104 14.67 -4.89 -6.27
C GLY A 104 13.88 -5.51 -7.44
N HIS A 105 13.13 -6.58 -7.17
CA HIS A 105 12.37 -7.44 -8.10
C HIS A 105 13.15 -7.89 -9.35
N PHE A 106 14.26 -8.58 -9.09
CA PHE A 106 14.88 -9.56 -9.98
C PHE A 106 13.79 -10.48 -10.59
N LYS A 107 13.89 -10.76 -11.90
CA LYS A 107 13.15 -11.88 -12.53
C LYS A 107 13.83 -13.19 -12.19
#